data_AF-A0A5J4T8Q7-F1
#
_entry.id   AF-A0A5J4T8Q7-F1
#
_cell.length_a   1.000
_cell.length_b   1.000
_cell.length_c   1.000
_cell.angle_alpha   90.00
_cell.angle_beta   90.00
_cell.angle_gamma   90.00
#
_symmetry.space_group_name_H-M   'P 1'
#
loop_
_entity.id
_entity.type
_entity.pdbx_description
1 polymer ?
#
loop_
_entity_poly.entity_id
_entity_poly.type
_entity_poly.pdbx_seq_one_letter_code
_entity_poly.pdbx_strand_id
1 'polypeptide(L)' 'MYEKPVDQVKPTEWLDYVFMEELSSGAFGRILKMYSKTKTKDEPDIIKRLPYTSDEKKKMADEEIKMLNLAKSPYTVR' A
#
# COMPACT_ATOMS: atom_id res chain seq x y z
N MET A 1 -2.43 12.72 -19.55
CA MET A 1 -3.27 12.36 -18.39
C MET A 1 -2.75 13.15 -17.21
N TYR A 2 -3.57 14.00 -16.59
CA TYR A 2 -3.12 14.86 -15.50
C TYR A 2 -3.00 14.04 -14.21
N GLU A 3 -1.78 13.84 -13.71
CA GLU A 3 -1.55 13.31 -12.37
C GLU A 3 -2.14 14.33 -11.37
N LYS A 4 -3.13 13.91 -10.56
CA LYS A 4 -3.71 14.78 -9.53
C LYS A 4 -2.63 15.09 -8.48
N PRO A 5 -2.51 16.35 -8.02
CA PRO A 5 -1.57 16.71 -6.97
C PRO A 5 -1.82 15.88 -5.71
N VAL A 6 -0.73 15.37 -5.13
CA VAL A 6 -0.70 14.44 -3.98
C VAL A 6 -1.53 14.94 -2.78
N ASP A 7 -1.68 16.27 -2.64
CA ASP A 7 -2.42 16.93 -1.55
C ASP A 7 -3.95 16.87 -1.66
N GLN A 8 -4.53 16.32 -2.74
CA GLN A 8 -6.00 16.20 -2.93
C GLN A 8 -6.53 14.76 -2.93
N VAL A 9 -5.67 13.77 -2.69
CA VAL A 9 -6.13 12.37 -2.57
C VAL A 9 -6.61 12.16 -1.14
N LYS A 10 -7.93 12.05 -0.96
CA LYS A 10 -8.52 11.66 0.33
C LYS A 10 -7.80 10.39 0.81
N PRO A 11 -7.34 10.32 2.07
CA PRO A 11 -6.74 9.10 2.61
C PRO A 11 -7.69 7.93 2.34
N THR A 12 -7.20 6.89 1.68
CA THR A 12 -8.00 5.69 1.49
C THR A 12 -7.97 4.91 2.79
N GLU A 13 -9.17 4.64 3.32
CA GLU A 13 -9.32 3.90 4.56
C GLU A 13 -9.30 2.40 4.26
N TRP A 14 -8.92 1.60 5.24
CA TRP A 14 -8.97 0.13 5.12
C TRP A 14 -10.36 -0.36 4.66
N LEU A 15 -11.41 0.30 5.11
CA LEU A 15 -12.80 -0.02 4.78
C LEU A 15 -13.20 0.29 3.32
N ASP A 16 -12.37 1.05 2.59
CA ASP A 16 -12.59 1.34 1.17
C ASP A 16 -12.16 0.19 0.26
N TYR A 17 -11.50 -0.83 0.81
CA TYR A 17 -11.00 -1.98 0.06
C TYR A 17 -11.82 -3.24 0.34
N VAL A 18 -11.91 -4.10 -0.67
CA VAL A 18 -12.49 -5.44 -0.57
C VAL A 18 -11.39 -6.46 -0.76
N PHE A 19 -11.28 -7.40 0.18
CA PHE A 19 -10.31 -8.48 0.16
C PHE A 19 -10.59 -9.45 -0.99
N MET A 20 -9.53 -9.87 -1.70
CA MET A 20 -9.60 -10.93 -2.71
C MET A 20 -8.87 -12.18 -2.23
N GLU A 21 -7.57 -12.08 -1.98
CA GLU A 21 -6.71 -13.20 -1.60
C GLU A 21 -5.45 -12.73 -0.84
N GLU A 22 -4.87 -13.63 -0.03
CA GLU A 22 -3.55 -13.44 0.58
C GLU A 22 -2.51 -14.05 -0.37
N LEU A 23 -1.61 -13.22 -0.91
CA LEU A 23 -0.59 -13.65 -1.88
C LEU A 23 0.63 -14.26 -1.19
N SER A 24 0.95 -13.80 0.02
CA SER A 24 2.08 -14.28 0.78
C SER A 24 1.93 -13.94 2.26
N SER A 25 2.46 -14.80 3.12
CA SER A 25 2.76 -14.51 4.52
C SER A 25 4.18 -14.94 4.85
N GLY A 26 4.92 -14.11 5.59
CA GLY A 26 6.30 -14.42 5.96
C GLY A 26 6.99 -13.31 6.76
N ALA A 27 8.33 -13.27 6.66
CA ALA A 27 9.16 -12.30 7.38
C ALA A 27 8.82 -10.83 7.08
N PHE A 28 8.22 -10.56 5.92
CA PHE A 28 7.79 -9.23 5.48
C PHE A 28 6.33 -8.91 5.82
N GLY A 29 5.69 -9.69 6.70
CA GLY A 29 4.27 -9.56 7.02
C GLY A 29 3.38 -10.30 6.02
N ARG A 30 2.17 -9.78 5.83
CA ARG A 30 1.17 -10.36 4.92
C ARG A 30 0.98 -9.47 3.71
N ILE A 31 0.97 -10.07 2.52
CA ILE A 31 0.69 -9.40 1.26
C ILE A 31 -0.72 -9.77 0.83
N LEU A 32 -1.58 -8.76 0.74
CA LEU A 32 -2.99 -8.94 0.46
C LEU A 32 -3.31 -8.31 -0.89
N LYS A 33 -3.98 -9.06 -1.75
CA LYS A 33 -4.59 -8.54 -2.97
C LYS A 33 -5.98 -8.07 -2.64
N MET A 34 -6.25 -6.80 -2.93
CA MET A 34 -7.53 -6.16 -2.64
C MET A 34 -7.95 -5.32 -3.85
N TYR A 35 -9.21 -4.93 -3.93
CA TYR A 35 -9.64 -3.92 -4.89
C TYR A 35 -10.36 -2.79 -4.16
N SER A 36 -10.12 -1.54 -4.58
CA SER A 36 -10.88 -0.41 -4.04
C SER A 36 -12.33 -0.50 -4.48
N LYS A 37 -13.27 -0.21 -3.59
CA LYS A 37 -14.71 -0.12 -3.90
C LYS A 37 -15.03 0.92 -4.98
N THR A 38 -14.12 1.86 -5.22
CA THR A 38 -14.24 2.90 -6.25
C THR A 38 -13.65 2.49 -7.61
N LYS A 39 -12.93 1.37 -7.67
CA LYS A 39 -12.30 0.82 -8.88
C LYS A 39 -12.97 -0.50 -9.30
N THR A 40 -12.63 -1.00 -10.49
CA THR A 40 -13.03 -2.34 -10.93
C THR A 40 -12.15 -3.42 -10.29
N LYS A 41 -12.63 -4.66 -10.26
CA LYS A 41 -11.85 -5.81 -9.77
C LYS A 41 -10.61 -6.12 -10.62
N ASP A 42 -10.58 -5.63 -11.85
CA ASP A 42 -9.49 -5.85 -12.81
C ASP A 42 -8.29 -4.93 -12.55
N GLU A 43 -8.43 -3.97 -11.63
CA GLU A 43 -7.37 -3.08 -11.17
C GLU A 43 -7.10 -3.31 -9.67
N PRO A 44 -6.58 -4.49 -9.27
CA PRO A 44 -6.31 -4.79 -7.88
C PRO A 44 -5.13 -3.97 -7.34
N ASP A 45 -5.25 -3.54 -6.10
CA ASP A 45 -4.19 -2.92 -5.31
C ASP A 45 -3.55 -3.98 -4.40
N ILE A 46 -2.24 -3.85 -4.14
CA ILE A 46 -1.50 -4.74 -3.23
C ILE A 46 -1.27 -4.01 -1.91
N ILE A 47 -1.75 -4.60 -0.82
CA ILE A 47 -1.60 -4.05 0.52
C ILE A 47 -0.69 -4.95 1.36
N LYS A 48 0.44 -4.39 1.82
CA LYS A 48 1.36 -5.04 2.76
C LYS A 48 0.94 -4.72 4.19
N ARG A 49 0.51 -5.74 4.93
CA ARG A 49 0.14 -5.62 6.36
C ARG A 49 1.28 -6.10 7.25
N LEU A 50 1.78 -5.19 8.09
CA LEU A 50 2.88 -5.43 9.03
C LEU A 50 2.40 -5.30 10.48
N PRO A 51 2.86 -6.16 11.41
CA PRO A 51 2.66 -5.94 12.84
C PRO A 51 3.72 -4.95 13.38
N TYR A 52 3.47 -3.65 13.24
CA TYR A 52 4.40 -2.58 13.64
C TYR A 52 4.09 -1.99 15.03
N THR A 53 3.78 -2.84 16.00
CA THR A 53 3.31 -2.40 17.33
C THR A 53 4.38 -1.75 18.21
N SER A 54 5.67 -2.04 17.98
CA SER A 54 6.79 -1.38 18.68
C SER A 54 7.25 -0.13 17.95
N ASP A 55 7.82 0.82 18.69
CA ASP A 55 8.30 2.08 18.11
C ASP A 55 9.43 1.89 17.10
N GLU A 56 10.28 0.89 17.31
CA GLU A 56 11.30 0.48 16.33
C GLU A 56 10.67 0.03 15.00
N LYS A 57 9.60 -0.77 15.07
CA LYS A 57 8.90 -1.24 13.86
C LYS A 57 8.11 -0.14 13.17
N LYS A 58 7.54 0.82 13.93
CA LYS A 58 6.95 2.04 13.35
C LYS A 58 7.98 2.81 12.56
N LYS A 59 9.15 3.06 13.15
CA LYS A 59 10.24 3.78 12.49
C LYS A 59 10.71 3.08 11.21
N MET A 60 10.88 1.76 11.24
CA MET A 60 11.21 1.00 10.03
C MET A 60 10.13 1.10 8.95
N ALA A 61 8.85 1.08 9.32
CA ALA A 61 7.75 1.27 8.38
C ALA A 61 7.76 2.68 7.76
N ASP A 62 8.01 3.71 8.56
CA ASP A 62 8.12 5.10 8.09
C ASP A 62 9.31 5.28 7.12
N GLU A 63 10.45 4.64 7.44
CA GLU A 63 11.64 4.62 6.56
C GLU A 63 11.36 3.88 5.24
N GLU A 64 10.65 2.75 5.27
CA GLU A 64 10.24 2.03 4.07
C GLU A 64 9.37 2.91 3.16
N ILE A 65 8.37 3.60 3.72
CA ILE A 65 7.51 4.55 2.97
C ILE A 65 8.33 5.70 2.40
N LYS A 66 9.26 6.26 3.18
CA LYS A 66 10.13 7.35 2.72
C LYS A 66 10.99 6.92 1.54
N MET A 67 11.61 5.74 1.62
CA MET A 67 12.45 5.20 0.55
C MET A 67 11.65 4.87 -0.71
N LEU A 68 10.46 4.28 -0.58
CA LEU A 68 9.56 4.03 -1.70
C LEU A 68 9.17 5.32 -2.43
N ASN A 69 8.87 6.38 -1.68
CA ASN A 69 8.56 7.69 -2.27
C ASN A 69 9.74 8.31 -3.01
N LEU A 70 10.97 8.15 -2.51
CA LEU A 70 12.18 8.65 -3.17
C LEU A 70 12.55 7.85 -4.42
N ALA A 71 12.28 6.55 -4.43
CA ALA A 71 12.64 5.64 -5.51
C ALA A 71 11.64 5.63 -6.69
N LYS A 72 10.61 6.48 -6.66
CA LYS A 72 9.53 6.51 -7.66
C LYS A 72 10.08 6.65 -9.10
N SER A 73 9.88 5.59 -9.87
CA SER A 73 10.20 5.49 -11.29
C SER A 73 9.20 4.56 -12.00
N PRO A 74 9.18 4.49 -13.34
CA PRO A 74 8.38 3.52 -14.07
C PRO A 74 8.73 2.04 -13.78
N TYR A 75 9.90 1.77 -13.19
CA TYR A 75 10.42 0.42 -12.92
C TYR A 75 10.33 0.02 -11.44
N THR A 76 9.73 0.87 -10.62
CA THR A 76 9.57 0.65 -9.18
C THR A 76 8.09 0.68 -8.84
N VAL A 77 7.71 -0.06 -7.81
CA VAL A 77 6.33 -0.09 -7.29
C VAL A 77 5.89 1.33 -6.90
N ARG A 78 4.69 1.73 -7.33
CA ARG A 78 4.04 3.00 -7.01
C ARG A 78 2.97 2.82 -5.94
#